data_AF-A0A5B6UZC5-F1
#
_entry.id   AF-A0A5B6UZC5-F1
#
_cell.length_a   1.000
_cell.length_b   1.000
_cell.length_c   1.000
_cell.angle_alpha   90.00
_cell.angle_beta   90.00
_cell.angle_gamma   90.00
#
_symmetry.space_group_name_H-M   'P 1'
#
loop_
_entity.id
_entity.type
_entity.pdbx_description
1 polymer ?
#
loop_
_entity_poly.entity_id
_entity_poly.type
_entity_poly.pdbx_seq_one_letter_code
_entity_poly.pdbx_strand_id
1 'polypeptide(L)'
;MVSSLLEVQISDNPEKYLGLPNMVGRRKREAFQNLVDRITARIEAWSSRLLSQGGKEIFIKSVLQAIPTYAMSCFLFPKTLCERIDSRIAFFWWQKGAGKQGIHWCQWKFLCRPKEEGDSLVAQVFKAKYYPNGNFLNSCVGNSHSYVWRSIWATKDSLQRGLIWRVGTGQGISISEDAWIPDYSNGRLMSRFVNLQSDSIAELINSSNREWDRELILNTFPADVADLIFRIPLSQNPHVDLLAWRGEPSGEFSVRSSYKLLQHVDPTAYALQNNYRDFYRKLWQIDIPTKIKIFIWKSSWNYLATKANMWIRRLAANSLCPRCGLEEESMNHLFRMCPVSEEIWRNLLDLDISFFTQEEFGD
;
A
#
# COMPACT_ATOMS: atom_id res chain seq x y z
N MET A 1 -40.35 29.35 29.17
CA MET A 1 -40.63 28.83 30.53
C MET A 1 -39.56 29.30 31.52
N VAL A 2 -38.27 29.06 31.27
CA VAL A 2 -37.18 29.62 32.12
C VAL A 2 -36.97 31.12 31.87
N SER A 3 -36.96 31.57 30.61
CA SER A 3 -36.83 32.98 30.23
C SER A 3 -37.95 33.88 30.75
N SER A 4 -39.18 33.37 30.75
CA SER A 4 -40.37 34.04 31.30
C SER A 4 -40.36 34.13 32.83
N LEU A 5 -39.57 33.29 33.51
CA LEU A 5 -39.43 33.30 34.97
C LEU A 5 -38.31 34.25 35.44
N LEU A 6 -37.43 34.67 34.53
CA LEU A 6 -36.24 35.47 34.81
C LEU A 6 -36.29 36.88 34.16
N GLU A 7 -37.38 37.22 33.45
CA GLU A 7 -37.57 38.49 32.74
C GLU A 7 -36.42 38.88 31.77
N VAL A 8 -35.67 37.90 31.26
CA VAL A 8 -34.56 38.16 30.33
C VAL A 8 -35.05 38.07 28.88
N GLN A 9 -34.68 39.05 28.06
CA GLN A 9 -34.98 39.03 26.62
C GLN A 9 -34.32 37.81 25.95
N ILE A 10 -35.14 37.03 25.25
CA ILE A 10 -34.67 35.88 24.46
C ILE A 10 -34.15 36.44 23.14
N SER A 11 -32.92 36.10 22.76
CA SER A 11 -32.43 36.39 21.42
C SER A 11 -33.24 35.61 20.39
N ASP A 12 -33.81 36.30 19.39
CA ASP A 12 -34.66 35.74 18.34
C ASP A 12 -33.94 34.74 17.41
N ASN A 13 -32.62 34.62 17.51
CA ASN A 13 -31.85 33.70 16.69
C ASN A 13 -30.60 33.22 17.46
N PRO A 14 -30.60 32.04 18.09
CA PRO A 14 -29.36 31.49 18.65
C PRO A 14 -28.42 31.14 17.49
N GLU A 15 -27.55 32.08 17.16
CA GLU A 15 -26.66 32.05 16.00
C GLU A 15 -25.74 30.83 16.01
N LYS A 16 -25.25 30.49 14.81
CA LYS A 16 -24.33 29.38 14.56
C LYS A 16 -23.06 29.55 15.41
N TYR A 17 -22.70 28.53 16.17
CA TYR A 17 -21.42 28.48 16.88
C TYR A 17 -20.43 27.61 16.09
N LEU A 18 -19.27 28.16 15.75
CA LEU A 18 -18.23 27.49 14.95
C LEU A 18 -18.77 26.87 13.63
N GLY A 19 -19.74 27.55 13.01
CA GLY A 19 -20.35 27.11 11.75
C GLY A 19 -21.40 26.00 11.89
N LEU A 20 -21.77 25.61 13.11
CA LEU A 20 -22.81 24.62 13.41
C LEU A 20 -24.00 25.28 14.15
N PRO A 21 -25.23 24.78 13.96
CA PRO A 21 -26.40 25.29 14.68
C PRO A 21 -26.24 25.04 16.19
N ASN A 22 -26.36 26.11 16.98
CA ASN A 22 -26.21 26.06 18.45
C ASN A 22 -27.37 25.29 19.13
N MET A 23 -28.54 25.24 18.48
CA MET A 23 -29.66 24.39 18.90
C MET A 23 -30.14 23.49 17.76
N VAL A 24 -29.95 22.16 17.92
CA VAL A 24 -30.54 21.17 17.02
C VAL A 24 -31.91 20.77 17.58
N GLY A 25 -32.96 21.51 17.18
CA GLY A 25 -34.34 21.22 17.56
C GLY A 25 -34.92 19.96 16.91
N ARG A 26 -36.23 19.74 17.02
CA ARG A 26 -36.94 18.59 16.41
C ARG A 26 -36.77 18.50 14.89
N ARG A 27 -36.47 19.62 14.22
CA ARG A 27 -36.25 19.71 12.76
C ARG A 27 -34.76 19.53 12.39
N LYS A 28 -34.23 18.33 12.64
CA LYS A 28 -32.82 17.98 12.34
C LYS A 28 -32.42 18.21 10.87
N ARG A 29 -33.38 18.11 9.93
CA ARG A 29 -33.13 18.31 8.48
C ARG A 29 -32.74 19.74 8.13
N GLU A 30 -33.39 20.73 8.75
CA GLU A 30 -33.14 22.16 8.53
C GLU A 30 -31.80 22.57 9.18
N ALA A 31 -31.51 22.03 10.36
CA ALA A 31 -30.27 22.29 11.09
C ALA A 31 -29.00 21.97 10.28
N PHE A 32 -29.01 20.88 9.49
CA PHE A 32 -27.85 20.45 8.69
C PHE A 32 -27.96 20.79 7.20
N GLN A 33 -28.95 21.59 6.78
CA GLN A 33 -29.10 21.96 5.37
C GLN A 33 -27.87 22.75 4.87
N ASN A 34 -27.35 23.66 5.70
CA ASN A 34 -26.15 24.43 5.39
C ASN A 34 -24.94 23.54 5.03
N LEU A 35 -24.81 22.37 5.66
CA LEU A 35 -23.73 21.43 5.36
C LEU A 35 -23.85 20.85 3.94
N VAL A 36 -25.07 20.47 3.55
CA VAL A 36 -25.36 19.96 2.20
C VAL A 36 -25.17 21.06 1.17
N ASP A 37 -25.56 22.29 1.49
CA ASP A 37 -25.39 23.45 0.61
C ASP A 37 -23.90 23.75 0.39
N ARG A 38 -23.07 23.67 1.44
CA ARG A 38 -21.60 23.82 1.33
C ARG A 38 -20.97 22.75 0.45
N ILE A 39 -21.39 21.48 0.59
CA ILE A 39 -20.91 20.38 -0.25
C ILE A 39 -21.33 20.63 -1.70
N THR A 40 -22.57 21.04 -1.93
CA THR A 40 -23.12 21.31 -3.27
C THR A 40 -22.39 22.49 -3.94
N ALA A 41 -22.18 23.59 -3.23
CA ALA A 41 -21.44 24.75 -3.74
C ALA A 41 -19.99 24.39 -4.12
N ARG A 42 -19.34 23.52 -3.34
CA ARG A 42 -17.98 23.03 -3.66
C ARG A 42 -17.98 22.14 -4.89
N ILE A 43 -18.97 21.25 -5.02
CA ILE A 43 -19.16 20.41 -6.21
C ILE A 43 -19.36 21.29 -7.45
N GLU A 44 -20.26 22.27 -7.39
CA GLU A 44 -20.58 23.15 -8.52
C GLU A 44 -19.35 23.96 -8.95
N ALA A 45 -18.67 24.61 -8.00
CA ALA A 45 -17.46 25.38 -8.26
C ALA A 45 -16.38 24.56 -8.97
N TRP A 46 -16.21 23.28 -8.59
CA TRP A 46 -15.19 22.41 -9.17
C TRP A 46 -15.65 21.61 -10.39
N SER A 47 -16.97 21.44 -10.58
CA SER A 47 -17.53 20.78 -11.78
C SER A 47 -17.33 21.59 -13.06
N SER A 48 -17.08 22.90 -12.93
CA SER A 48 -16.67 23.78 -14.03
C SER A 48 -15.27 23.47 -14.58
N ARG A 49 -14.42 22.83 -13.77
CA ARG A 49 -13.07 22.41 -14.16
C ARG A 49 -13.16 20.98 -14.67
N LEU A 50 -12.67 20.73 -15.89
CA LEU A 50 -12.66 19.40 -16.50
C LEU A 50 -11.69 18.47 -15.74
N LEU A 51 -12.15 17.89 -14.62
CA LEU A 51 -11.36 16.96 -13.81
C LEU A 51 -11.38 15.57 -14.44
N SER A 52 -10.20 14.93 -14.47
CA SER A 52 -10.10 13.50 -14.69
C SER A 52 -10.76 12.72 -13.54
N GLN A 53 -11.09 11.44 -13.75
CA GLN A 53 -11.66 10.60 -12.69
C GLN A 53 -10.75 10.52 -11.45
N GLY A 54 -9.42 10.45 -11.64
CA GLY A 54 -8.47 10.51 -10.52
C GLY A 54 -8.48 11.86 -9.79
N GLY A 55 -8.64 12.97 -10.52
CA GLY A 55 -8.78 14.30 -9.92
C GLY A 55 -10.05 14.43 -9.07
N LYS A 56 -11.16 13.83 -9.52
CA LYS A 56 -12.40 13.78 -8.74
C LYS A 56 -12.25 12.94 -7.48
N GLU A 57 -11.53 11.82 -7.53
CA GLU A 57 -11.29 10.97 -6.36
C GLU A 57 -10.58 11.76 -5.27
N ILE A 58 -9.49 12.43 -5.64
CA ILE A 58 -8.70 13.26 -4.74
C ILE A 58 -9.56 14.37 -4.15
N PHE A 59 -10.36 15.06 -4.98
CA PHE A 59 -11.24 16.13 -4.52
C PHE A 59 -12.31 15.64 -3.53
N ILE A 60 -12.93 14.49 -3.80
CA ILE A 60 -13.93 13.90 -2.90
C ILE A 60 -13.30 13.59 -1.54
N LYS A 61 -12.13 12.94 -1.54
CA LYS A 61 -11.45 12.51 -0.31
C LYS A 61 -10.88 13.66 0.51
N SER A 62 -10.23 14.61 -0.16
CA SER A 62 -9.53 15.72 0.52
C SER A 62 -10.43 16.89 0.89
N VAL A 63 -11.48 17.16 0.11
CA VAL A 63 -12.32 18.34 0.29
C VAL A 63 -13.73 17.97 0.74
N LEU A 64 -14.45 17.15 -0.03
CA LEU A 64 -15.87 16.92 0.23
C LEU A 64 -16.10 16.11 1.51
N GLN A 65 -15.28 15.09 1.78
CA GLN A 65 -15.35 14.28 3.00
C GLN A 65 -14.90 15.04 4.25
N ALA A 66 -14.00 16.02 4.11
CA ALA A 66 -13.54 16.83 5.24
C ALA A 66 -14.64 17.77 5.78
N ILE A 67 -15.53 18.28 4.91
CA ILE A 67 -16.60 19.22 5.28
C ILE A 67 -17.54 18.68 6.38
N PRO A 68 -18.10 17.46 6.27
CA PRO A 68 -18.95 16.89 7.32
C PRO A 68 -18.16 16.36 8.52
N THR A 69 -16.84 16.13 8.42
CA THR A 69 -16.07 15.44 9.47
C THR A 69 -16.16 16.13 10.84
N TYR A 70 -16.00 17.46 10.88
CA TYR A 70 -16.13 18.24 12.11
C TYR A 70 -17.56 18.23 12.68
N ALA A 71 -18.57 18.25 11.82
CA ALA A 71 -19.97 18.20 12.24
C ALA A 71 -20.34 16.80 12.79
N MET A 72 -19.81 15.75 12.19
CA MET A 72 -20.02 14.36 12.60
C MET A 72 -19.33 14.04 13.93
N SER A 73 -18.22 14.69 14.28
CA SER A 73 -17.61 14.54 15.60
C SER A 73 -18.45 15.15 16.73
N CYS A 74 -19.29 16.13 16.42
CA CYS A 74 -20.12 16.82 17.41
C CYS A 74 -21.57 16.31 17.45
N PHE A 75 -22.09 15.76 16.35
CA PHE A 75 -23.50 15.38 16.23
C PHE A 75 -23.69 14.04 15.49
N LEU A 76 -24.62 13.23 16.00
CA LEU A 76 -25.07 12.03 15.28
C LEU A 76 -25.98 12.41 14.10
N PHE A 77 -25.55 12.07 12.89
CA PHE A 77 -26.30 12.40 11.67
C PHE A 77 -27.48 11.45 11.43
N PRO A 78 -28.66 11.96 11.01
CA PRO A 78 -29.73 11.12 10.52
C PRO A 78 -29.31 10.34 9.26
N LYS A 79 -29.70 9.07 9.13
CA LYS A 79 -29.38 8.24 7.94
C LYS A 79 -29.79 8.93 6.63
N THR A 80 -30.96 9.57 6.61
CA THR A 80 -31.48 10.31 5.45
C THR A 80 -30.58 11.48 5.02
N LEU A 81 -29.85 12.09 5.96
CA LEU A 81 -28.88 13.14 5.66
C LEU A 81 -27.63 12.55 5.00
N CYS A 82 -27.12 11.43 5.52
CA CYS A 82 -25.98 10.73 4.95
C CYS A 82 -26.27 10.26 3.51
N GLU A 83 -27.42 9.61 3.29
CA GLU A 83 -27.86 9.17 1.95
C GLU A 83 -27.95 10.34 0.96
N ARG A 84 -28.40 11.51 1.44
CA ARG A 84 -28.46 12.73 0.62
C ARG A 84 -27.08 13.26 0.26
N ILE A 85 -26.12 13.24 1.19
CA ILE A 85 -24.74 13.63 0.94
C ILE A 85 -24.09 12.65 -0.05
N ASP A 86 -24.22 11.34 0.20
CA ASP A 86 -23.70 10.29 -0.65
C ASP A 86 -24.24 10.39 -2.08
N SER A 87 -25.54 10.65 -2.23
CA SER A 87 -26.16 10.83 -3.54
C SER A 87 -25.53 11.99 -4.32
N ARG A 88 -25.20 13.12 -3.65
CA ARG A 88 -24.56 14.28 -4.29
C ARG A 88 -23.12 13.99 -4.68
N ILE A 89 -22.37 13.29 -3.83
CA ILE A 89 -20.99 12.88 -4.13
C ILE A 89 -20.97 11.86 -5.27
N ALA A 90 -21.87 10.87 -5.25
CA ALA A 90 -22.03 9.87 -6.30
C ALA A 90 -22.35 10.51 -7.65
N PHE A 91 -23.28 11.46 -7.66
CA PHE A 91 -23.60 12.22 -8.85
C PHE A 91 -22.36 12.92 -9.44
N PHE A 92 -21.61 13.64 -8.60
CA PHE A 92 -20.39 14.33 -9.02
C PHE A 92 -19.32 13.38 -9.56
N TRP A 93 -19.13 12.21 -8.93
CA TRP A 93 -18.19 11.18 -9.38
C TRP A 93 -18.48 10.75 -10.83
N TRP A 94 -19.74 10.40 -11.12
CA TRP A 94 -20.14 9.91 -12.45
C TRP A 94 -20.31 11.01 -13.49
N GLN A 95 -20.49 12.25 -13.09
CA GLN A 95 -20.67 13.42 -13.96
C GLN A 95 -19.62 13.50 -15.09
N LYS A 96 -20.00 13.84 -16.33
CA LYS A 96 -19.02 13.98 -17.44
C LYS A 96 -18.68 15.43 -17.80
N GLY A 97 -19.26 16.39 -17.09
CA GLY A 97 -19.04 17.84 -17.24
C GLY A 97 -20.11 18.62 -16.47
N ALA A 98 -19.90 19.92 -16.24
CA ALA A 98 -20.85 20.78 -15.51
C ALA A 98 -22.31 20.56 -15.99
N GLY A 99 -23.22 20.24 -15.05
CA GLY A 99 -24.64 20.00 -15.33
C GLY A 99 -24.99 18.72 -16.10
N LYS A 100 -24.03 17.92 -16.57
CA LYS A 100 -24.31 16.69 -17.35
C LYS A 100 -24.42 15.46 -16.45
N GLN A 101 -25.57 14.80 -16.47
CA GLN A 101 -25.74 13.51 -15.78
C GLN A 101 -24.82 12.46 -16.42
N GLY A 102 -24.09 11.73 -15.57
CA GLY A 102 -23.29 10.60 -15.99
C GLY A 102 -23.98 9.27 -15.68
N ILE A 103 -23.65 8.23 -16.44
CA ILE A 103 -24.14 6.88 -16.18
C ILE A 103 -23.45 6.34 -14.92
N HIS A 104 -24.24 5.91 -13.95
CA HIS A 104 -23.77 5.22 -12.75
C HIS A 104 -23.49 3.75 -13.10
N TRP A 105 -22.26 3.43 -13.47
CA TRP A 105 -21.86 2.06 -13.82
C TRP A 105 -21.82 1.11 -12.62
N CYS A 106 -21.76 1.64 -11.40
CA CYS A 106 -21.71 0.87 -10.17
C CYS A 106 -22.46 1.61 -9.05
N GLN A 107 -23.07 0.86 -8.13
CA GLN A 107 -23.74 1.44 -6.95
C GLN A 107 -22.70 2.05 -6.01
N TRP A 108 -23.00 3.24 -5.46
CA TRP A 108 -22.07 4.01 -4.62
C TRP A 108 -21.52 3.24 -3.42
N LYS A 109 -22.36 2.40 -2.79
CA LYS A 109 -21.96 1.56 -1.65
C LYS A 109 -20.80 0.61 -1.97
N PHE A 110 -20.67 0.14 -3.22
CA PHE A 110 -19.58 -0.75 -3.61
C PHE A 110 -18.28 0.01 -3.86
N LEU A 111 -18.36 1.28 -4.26
CA LEU A 111 -17.19 2.15 -4.37
C LEU A 111 -16.65 2.59 -3.02
N CYS A 112 -17.53 2.68 -2.01
CA CYS A 112 -17.19 3.16 -0.67
C CYS A 112 -16.82 2.05 0.32
N ARG A 113 -16.73 0.78 -0.13
CA ARG A 113 -16.27 -0.30 0.75
C ARG A 113 -14.84 -0.03 1.22
N PRO A 114 -14.53 -0.22 2.52
CA PRO A 114 -13.17 -0.16 3.02
C PRO A 114 -12.27 -1.07 2.19
N LYS A 115 -11.08 -0.58 1.84
CA LYS A 115 -10.08 -1.38 1.09
C LYS A 115 -9.66 -2.63 1.87
N GLU A 116 -9.80 -2.57 3.19
CA GLU A 116 -9.42 -3.61 4.15
C GLU A 116 -10.43 -4.78 4.19
N GLU A 117 -11.65 -4.61 3.68
CA GLU A 117 -12.73 -5.60 3.84
C GLU A 117 -12.65 -6.78 2.85
N GLY A 118 -11.56 -6.91 2.08
CA GLY A 118 -11.29 -8.06 1.18
C GLY A 118 -12.22 -8.20 -0.04
N ASP A 119 -13.40 -7.58 0.01
CA ASP A 119 -14.49 -7.68 -0.96
C ASP A 119 -14.53 -6.50 -1.94
N SER A 120 -13.36 -5.97 -2.32
CA SER A 120 -13.31 -5.00 -3.41
C SER A 120 -13.86 -5.64 -4.68
N LEU A 121 -14.57 -4.87 -5.52
CA LEU A 121 -15.06 -5.35 -6.82
C LEU A 121 -13.92 -5.96 -7.65
N VAL A 122 -12.72 -5.37 -7.55
CA VAL A 122 -11.51 -5.89 -8.19
C VAL A 122 -11.21 -7.30 -7.68
N ALA A 123 -11.12 -7.51 -6.37
CA ALA A 123 -10.88 -8.83 -5.77
C ALA A 123 -11.96 -9.85 -6.17
N GLN A 124 -13.23 -9.44 -6.21
CA GLN A 124 -14.34 -10.32 -6.64
C GLN A 124 -14.25 -10.71 -8.12
N VAL A 125 -13.91 -9.76 -9.00
CA VAL A 125 -13.69 -10.02 -10.43
C VAL A 125 -12.49 -10.95 -10.64
N PHE A 126 -11.39 -10.72 -9.91
CA PHE A 126 -10.22 -11.60 -9.98
C PHE A 126 -10.54 -13.01 -9.47
N LYS A 127 -11.28 -13.15 -8.36
CA LYS A 127 -11.75 -14.45 -7.87
C LYS A 127 -12.63 -15.16 -8.90
N ALA A 128 -13.68 -14.49 -9.39
CA ALA A 128 -14.61 -15.08 -10.36
C ALA A 128 -13.92 -15.52 -11.66
N LYS A 129 -12.90 -14.77 -12.10
CA LYS A 129 -12.20 -15.06 -13.37
C LYS A 129 -11.08 -16.08 -13.23
N TYR A 130 -10.26 -16.01 -12.18
CA TYR A 130 -8.99 -16.75 -12.10
C TYR A 130 -8.99 -17.86 -11.04
N TYR A 131 -9.84 -17.79 -10.00
CA TYR A 131 -9.92 -18.82 -8.96
C TYR A 131 -11.34 -18.93 -8.38
N PRO A 132 -12.35 -19.29 -9.20
CA PRO A 132 -13.75 -19.23 -8.80
C PRO A 132 -14.09 -20.19 -7.65
N ASN A 133 -13.50 -21.40 -7.67
CA ASN A 133 -13.80 -22.48 -6.73
C ASN A 133 -12.76 -22.63 -5.62
N GLY A 134 -11.86 -21.66 -5.45
CA GLY A 134 -10.72 -21.81 -4.55
C GLY A 134 -10.23 -20.51 -3.93
N ASN A 135 -9.06 -20.60 -3.33
CA ASN A 135 -8.36 -19.50 -2.69
C ASN A 135 -7.20 -19.01 -3.55
N PHE A 136 -6.79 -17.76 -3.36
CA PHE A 136 -5.66 -17.16 -4.08
C PHE A 136 -4.38 -18.01 -3.95
N LEU A 137 -4.12 -18.56 -2.76
CA LEU A 137 -2.95 -19.41 -2.50
C LEU A 137 -2.97 -20.74 -3.27
N ASN A 138 -4.14 -21.21 -3.69
CA ASN A 138 -4.30 -22.44 -4.49
C ASN A 138 -4.52 -22.14 -5.98
N SER A 139 -4.49 -20.85 -6.37
CA SER A 139 -4.68 -20.44 -7.76
C SER A 139 -3.47 -20.79 -8.64
N CYS A 140 -3.72 -21.17 -9.89
CA CYS A 140 -2.69 -21.42 -10.90
C CYS A 140 -2.57 -20.22 -11.85
N VAL A 141 -1.41 -20.07 -12.52
CA VAL A 141 -1.29 -19.04 -13.55
C VAL A 141 -2.28 -19.34 -14.65
N GLY A 142 -2.34 -20.55 -15.24
CA GLY A 142 -3.23 -20.95 -16.35
C GLY A 142 -2.76 -20.46 -17.75
N ASN A 143 -3.58 -20.66 -18.80
CA ASN A 143 -3.30 -20.18 -20.19
C ASN A 143 -3.83 -18.78 -20.62
N SER A 144 -4.94 -18.24 -20.09
CA SER A 144 -5.55 -16.94 -20.50
C SER A 144 -5.37 -15.77 -19.49
N HIS A 145 -4.14 -15.26 -19.33
CA HIS A 145 -3.80 -14.32 -18.24
C HIS A 145 -3.53 -12.90 -18.67
N SER A 146 -4.26 -11.96 -18.05
CA SER A 146 -3.93 -10.54 -18.14
C SER A 146 -2.56 -10.26 -17.52
N TYR A 147 -1.90 -9.21 -17.99
CA TYR A 147 -0.63 -8.74 -17.43
C TYR A 147 -0.73 -8.48 -15.92
N VAL A 148 -1.85 -7.91 -15.48
CA VAL A 148 -2.13 -7.62 -14.07
C VAL A 148 -2.19 -8.91 -13.25
N TRP A 149 -2.87 -9.95 -13.74
CA TRP A 149 -2.91 -11.24 -13.03
C TRP A 149 -1.54 -11.90 -12.95
N ARG A 150 -0.75 -11.89 -14.04
CA ARG A 150 0.63 -12.43 -14.00
C ARG A 150 1.48 -11.70 -12.97
N SER A 151 1.35 -10.39 -12.89
CA SER A 151 2.10 -9.58 -11.91
C SER A 151 1.67 -9.88 -10.48
N ILE A 152 0.37 -9.97 -10.21
CA ILE A 152 -0.15 -10.34 -8.88
C ILE A 152 0.26 -11.77 -8.52
N TRP A 153 0.10 -12.72 -9.44
CA TRP A 153 0.47 -14.11 -9.21
C TRP A 153 1.98 -14.28 -9.01
N ALA A 154 2.82 -13.50 -9.70
CA ALA A 154 4.27 -13.50 -9.47
C ALA A 154 4.64 -13.14 -8.02
N THR A 155 3.81 -12.37 -7.31
CA THR A 155 4.02 -12.05 -5.88
C THR A 155 3.56 -13.15 -4.93
N LYS A 156 2.86 -14.18 -5.43
CA LYS A 156 2.27 -15.25 -4.61
C LYS A 156 3.33 -16.01 -3.81
N ASP A 157 4.44 -16.38 -4.43
CA ASP A 157 5.53 -17.11 -3.76
C ASP A 157 6.12 -16.28 -2.61
N SER A 158 6.41 -15.01 -2.88
CA SER A 158 6.89 -14.05 -1.88
C SER A 158 5.92 -13.88 -0.71
N LEU A 159 4.62 -13.85 -1.00
CA LEU A 159 3.58 -13.76 0.02
C LEU A 159 3.53 -15.06 0.85
N GLN A 160 3.54 -16.23 0.20
CA GLN A 160 3.50 -17.54 0.87
C GLN A 160 4.67 -17.73 1.86
N ARG A 161 5.87 -17.23 1.53
CA ARG A 161 7.04 -17.28 2.44
C ARG A 161 6.86 -16.46 3.72
N GLY A 162 6.03 -15.42 3.69
CA GLY A 162 5.77 -14.56 4.84
C GLY A 162 4.48 -14.88 5.59
N LEU A 163 3.67 -15.81 5.09
CA LEU A 163 2.46 -16.28 5.76
C LEU A 163 2.81 -17.37 6.77
N ILE A 164 2.23 -17.26 7.97
CA ILE A 164 2.32 -18.24 9.05
C ILE A 164 0.93 -18.44 9.66
N TRP A 165 0.57 -19.67 9.99
CA TRP A 165 -0.67 -19.99 10.67
C TRP A 165 -0.59 -19.68 12.16
N ARG A 166 -1.60 -18.97 12.67
CA ARG A 166 -1.89 -18.87 14.10
C ARG A 166 -2.86 -19.98 14.47
N VAL A 167 -2.40 -20.84 15.36
CA VAL A 167 -3.14 -22.02 15.82
C VAL A 167 -4.35 -21.59 16.64
N GLY A 168 -5.53 -22.01 16.21
CA GLY A 168 -6.78 -21.82 16.91
C GLY A 168 -7.36 -23.12 17.42
N THR A 169 -8.15 -23.79 16.59
CA THR A 169 -8.61 -25.15 16.85
C THR A 169 -7.61 -26.19 16.34
N GLY A 170 -6.72 -25.80 15.42
CA GLY A 170 -5.70 -26.68 14.83
C GLY A 170 -6.25 -27.69 13.83
N GLN A 171 -7.57 -27.68 13.57
CA GLN A 171 -8.22 -28.63 12.66
C GLN A 171 -7.91 -28.35 11.19
N GLY A 172 -7.68 -27.07 10.85
CA GLY A 172 -7.43 -26.64 9.47
C GLY A 172 -5.96 -26.53 9.10
N ILE A 173 -5.04 -26.91 9.99
CA ILE A 173 -3.59 -26.75 9.81
C ILE A 173 -2.91 -28.11 9.80
N SER A 174 -2.17 -28.39 8.74
CA SER A 174 -1.31 -29.58 8.65
C SER A 174 -0.02 -29.41 9.43
N ILE A 175 0.42 -30.44 10.16
CA ILE A 175 1.68 -30.36 10.92
C ILE A 175 2.88 -30.33 9.95
N SER A 176 2.80 -31.08 8.85
CA SER A 176 3.90 -31.26 7.91
C SER A 176 3.94 -30.24 6.75
N GLU A 177 2.78 -29.84 6.21
CA GLU A 177 2.70 -29.02 4.99
C GLU A 177 2.62 -27.52 5.27
N ASP A 178 2.06 -27.13 6.42
CA ASP A 178 1.80 -25.73 6.77
C ASP A 178 2.90 -25.13 7.66
N ALA A 179 3.14 -23.83 7.47
CA ALA A 179 4.04 -23.07 8.33
C ALA A 179 3.27 -22.53 9.54
N TRP A 180 3.49 -23.08 10.72
CA TRP A 180 2.78 -22.69 11.96
C TRP A 180 3.70 -22.44 13.17
N ILE A 181 4.98 -22.81 13.08
CA ILE A 181 5.98 -22.60 14.13
C ILE A 181 6.76 -21.30 13.84
N PRO A 182 6.68 -20.27 14.71
CA PRO A 182 7.45 -19.05 14.56
C PRO A 182 8.97 -19.30 14.62
N ASP A 183 9.74 -18.52 13.88
CA ASP A 183 11.21 -18.54 13.87
C ASP A 183 11.89 -19.86 13.46
N TYR A 184 11.13 -20.83 12.97
CA TYR A 184 11.67 -22.05 12.40
C TYR A 184 12.20 -21.78 10.99
N SER A 185 13.52 -21.98 10.79
CA SER A 185 14.27 -21.64 9.58
C SER A 185 13.85 -22.45 8.36
N ASN A 186 13.41 -23.70 8.56
CA ASN A 186 12.77 -24.52 7.56
C ASN A 186 11.26 -24.48 7.78
N GLY A 187 10.56 -23.46 7.26
CA GLY A 187 9.14 -23.21 7.54
C GLY A 187 8.14 -24.36 7.29
N ARG A 188 8.58 -25.56 6.91
CA ARG A 188 7.80 -26.81 6.84
C ARG A 188 8.58 -27.96 7.47
N LEU A 189 7.91 -28.73 8.31
CA LEU A 189 8.47 -29.94 8.91
C LEU A 189 8.42 -31.08 7.89
N MET A 190 9.53 -31.35 7.21
CA MET A 190 9.60 -32.34 6.12
C MET A 190 9.58 -33.82 6.57
N SER A 191 9.05 -34.15 7.76
CA SER A 191 9.04 -35.51 8.28
C SER A 191 7.62 -36.05 8.44
N ARG A 192 7.39 -37.30 8.00
CA ARG A 192 6.18 -38.05 8.36
C ARG A 192 6.35 -38.54 9.80
N PHE A 193 5.54 -38.00 10.70
CA PHE A 193 5.52 -38.39 12.10
C PHE A 193 4.81 -39.74 12.25
N VAL A 194 5.53 -40.77 12.70
CA VAL A 194 5.03 -42.16 12.80
C VAL A 194 3.98 -42.33 13.91
N ASN A 195 3.92 -41.38 14.86
CA ASN A 195 3.12 -41.49 16.08
C ASN A 195 1.76 -40.77 16.03
N LEU A 196 1.39 -40.14 14.89
CA LEU A 196 0.14 -39.39 14.76
C LEU A 196 -0.88 -40.16 13.91
N GLN A 197 -2.16 -40.12 14.31
CA GLN A 197 -3.24 -40.76 13.55
C GLN A 197 -3.70 -39.90 12.38
N SER A 198 -3.55 -38.58 12.49
CA SER A 198 -3.79 -37.62 11.42
C SER A 198 -2.76 -36.49 11.44
N ASP A 199 -2.50 -35.90 10.28
CA ASP A 199 -1.58 -34.78 10.12
C ASP A 199 -2.26 -33.45 10.48
N SER A 200 -2.81 -33.35 11.70
CA SER A 200 -3.56 -32.19 12.18
C SER A 200 -3.03 -31.69 13.51
N ILE A 201 -2.82 -30.38 13.65
CA ILE A 201 -2.35 -29.76 14.90
C ILE A 201 -3.32 -30.02 16.06
N ALA A 202 -4.60 -30.24 15.77
CA ALA A 202 -5.59 -30.57 16.78
C ALA A 202 -5.20 -31.81 17.62
N GLU A 203 -4.44 -32.76 17.09
CA GLU A 203 -3.94 -33.93 17.85
C GLU A 203 -2.88 -33.56 18.90
N LEU A 204 -2.17 -32.45 18.71
CA LEU A 204 -1.15 -31.96 19.63
C LEU A 204 -1.75 -31.13 20.78
N ILE A 205 -3.05 -30.82 20.73
CA ILE A 205 -3.74 -30.00 21.73
C ILE A 205 -4.63 -30.90 22.57
N ASN A 206 -4.45 -30.86 23.89
CA ASN A 206 -5.33 -31.58 24.81
C ASN A 206 -6.69 -30.88 24.88
N SER A 207 -7.76 -31.63 24.56
CA SER A 207 -9.14 -31.12 24.49
C SER A 207 -9.71 -30.68 25.84
N SER A 208 -9.12 -31.11 26.97
CA SER A 208 -9.64 -30.91 28.32
C SER A 208 -9.20 -29.59 28.95
N ASN A 209 -7.92 -29.23 28.80
CA ASN A 209 -7.28 -28.04 29.38
C ASN A 209 -6.82 -27.04 28.31
N ARG A 210 -6.87 -27.41 27.03
CA ARG A 210 -6.39 -26.63 25.88
C ARG A 210 -4.94 -26.18 26.01
N GLU A 211 -4.12 -27.09 26.51
CA GLU A 211 -2.67 -26.96 26.53
C GLU A 211 -2.05 -27.92 25.52
N TRP A 212 -0.82 -27.63 25.13
CA TRP A 212 -0.02 -28.52 24.32
C TRP A 212 0.24 -29.85 25.04
N ASP A 213 0.03 -30.98 24.36
CA ASP A 213 0.37 -32.29 24.89
C ASP A 213 1.89 -32.46 24.92
N ARG A 214 2.47 -32.23 26.11
CA ARG A 214 3.93 -32.22 26.32
C ARG A 214 4.57 -33.55 26.00
N GLU A 215 3.94 -34.65 26.40
CA GLU A 215 4.51 -35.98 26.20
C GLU A 215 4.49 -36.35 24.71
N LEU A 216 3.38 -36.08 24.04
CA LEU A 216 3.24 -36.33 22.61
C LEU A 216 4.23 -35.49 21.80
N ILE A 217 4.39 -34.21 22.12
CA ILE A 217 5.30 -33.31 21.40
C ILE A 217 6.76 -33.73 21.59
N LEU A 218 7.19 -34.04 22.81
CA LEU A 218 8.56 -34.49 23.08
C LEU A 218 8.90 -35.82 22.40
N ASN A 219 7.92 -36.71 22.24
CA ASN A 219 8.10 -37.98 21.54
C ASN A 219 8.02 -37.86 20.01
N THR A 220 7.50 -36.74 19.50
CA THR A 220 7.22 -36.54 18.06
C THR A 220 8.23 -35.61 17.40
N PHE A 221 8.70 -34.59 18.11
CA PHE A 221 9.57 -33.55 17.58
C PHE A 221 10.96 -33.54 18.25
N PRO A 222 12.01 -33.13 17.54
CA PRO A 222 13.30 -32.80 18.12
C PRO A 222 13.16 -31.76 19.26
N ALA A 223 14.03 -31.83 20.26
CA ALA A 223 13.93 -31.00 21.47
C ALA A 223 13.96 -29.49 21.18
N ASP A 224 14.71 -29.06 20.17
CA ASP A 224 14.78 -27.67 19.70
C ASP A 224 13.45 -27.20 19.10
N VAL A 225 12.78 -28.04 18.31
CA VAL A 225 11.47 -27.75 17.72
C VAL A 225 10.37 -27.80 18.79
N ALA A 226 10.42 -28.77 19.70
CA ALA A 226 9.47 -28.90 20.80
C ALA A 226 9.45 -27.63 21.68
N ASP A 227 10.63 -27.06 21.99
CA ASP A 227 10.73 -25.81 22.75
C ASP A 227 10.06 -24.64 22.01
N LEU A 228 10.21 -24.54 20.69
CA LEU A 228 9.52 -23.53 19.88
C LEU A 228 8.00 -23.71 19.91
N ILE A 229 7.50 -24.95 19.85
CA ILE A 229 6.07 -25.25 19.93
C ILE A 229 5.51 -24.81 21.29
N PHE A 230 6.20 -25.11 22.39
CA PHE A 230 5.75 -24.72 23.73
C PHE A 230 5.70 -23.21 23.95
N ARG A 231 6.43 -22.41 23.16
CA ARG A 231 6.37 -20.94 23.20
C ARG A 231 5.13 -20.37 22.51
N ILE A 232 4.39 -21.16 21.74
CA ILE A 232 3.18 -20.71 21.04
C ILE A 232 2.02 -20.64 22.04
N PRO A 233 1.49 -19.45 22.36
CA PRO A 233 0.38 -19.33 23.29
C PRO A 233 -0.92 -19.81 22.64
N LEU A 234 -1.62 -20.73 23.31
CA LEU A 234 -2.98 -21.13 22.94
C LEU A 234 -3.99 -20.20 23.63
N SER A 235 -4.92 -19.63 22.86
CA SER A 235 -6.03 -18.87 23.41
C SER A 235 -6.92 -19.78 24.26
N GLN A 236 -7.48 -19.28 25.37
CA GLN A 236 -8.47 -20.03 26.15
C GLN A 236 -9.79 -20.22 25.36
N ASN A 237 -10.20 -19.22 24.56
CA ASN A 237 -11.45 -19.24 23.79
C ASN A 237 -11.26 -19.82 22.39
N PRO A 238 -12.05 -20.83 21.97
CA PRO A 238 -11.85 -21.47 20.67
C PRO A 238 -12.17 -20.48 19.56
N HIS A 239 -11.22 -20.31 18.67
CA HIS A 239 -11.36 -19.47 17.48
C HIS A 239 -10.83 -20.23 16.28
N VAL A 240 -11.32 -19.87 15.09
CA VAL A 240 -10.88 -20.43 13.83
C VAL A 240 -9.38 -20.22 13.61
N ASP A 241 -8.75 -21.13 12.87
CA ASP A 241 -7.35 -21.00 12.47
C ASP A 241 -7.20 -19.79 11.53
N LEU A 242 -6.17 -18.97 11.78
CA LEU A 242 -5.97 -17.69 11.07
C LEU A 242 -4.60 -17.64 10.40
N LEU A 243 -4.54 -17.13 9.18
CA LEU A 243 -3.28 -16.76 8.54
C LEU A 243 -2.81 -15.40 9.05
N ALA A 244 -1.56 -15.33 9.46
CA ALA A 244 -0.89 -14.12 9.91
C ALA A 244 0.39 -13.86 9.11
N TRP A 245 0.86 -12.63 9.20
CA TRP A 245 2.08 -12.18 8.55
C TRP A 245 3.27 -12.21 9.52
N ARG A 246 4.31 -12.98 9.20
CA ARG A 246 5.51 -13.11 10.07
C ARG A 246 6.42 -11.88 10.10
N GLY A 247 6.25 -10.96 9.15
CA GLY A 247 7.14 -9.81 9.00
C GLY A 247 6.88 -8.68 10.00
N GLU A 248 5.78 -8.73 10.76
CA GLU A 248 5.47 -7.78 11.82
C GLU A 248 4.95 -8.48 13.09
N PRO A 249 5.29 -8.00 14.30
CA PRO A 249 4.80 -8.58 15.56
C PRO A 249 3.27 -8.56 15.72
N SER A 250 2.59 -7.64 15.03
CA SER A 250 1.12 -7.57 15.00
C SER A 250 0.47 -8.77 14.30
N GLY A 251 1.22 -9.45 13.42
CA GLY A 251 0.67 -10.45 12.50
C GLY A 251 -0.06 -9.83 11.31
N GLU A 252 -0.08 -8.50 11.18
CA GLU A 252 -0.74 -7.81 10.08
C GLU A 252 0.20 -7.66 8.87
N PHE A 253 -0.36 -7.82 7.68
CA PHE A 253 0.39 -7.64 6.45
C PHE A 253 0.63 -6.15 6.18
N SER A 254 1.90 -5.78 5.96
CA SER A 254 2.24 -4.49 5.41
C SER A 254 3.15 -4.64 4.21
N VAL A 255 2.97 -3.76 3.22
CA VAL A 255 3.84 -3.72 2.04
C VAL A 255 5.30 -3.51 2.47
N ARG A 256 5.52 -2.65 3.47
CA ARG A 256 6.86 -2.36 4.00
C ARG A 256 7.54 -3.59 4.58
N SER A 257 6.85 -4.38 5.39
CA SER A 257 7.43 -5.59 5.98
C SER A 257 7.61 -6.71 4.96
N SER A 258 6.75 -6.81 3.94
CA SER A 258 6.97 -7.68 2.77
C SER A 258 8.26 -7.34 2.02
N TYR A 259 8.49 -6.05 1.73
CA TYR A 259 9.75 -5.64 1.11
C TYR A 259 10.97 -5.93 1.99
N LYS A 260 10.89 -5.75 3.31
CA LYS A 260 11.98 -6.14 4.22
C LYS A 260 12.29 -7.64 4.16
N LEU A 261 11.26 -8.49 4.12
CA LEU A 261 11.44 -9.93 4.03
C LEU A 261 12.11 -10.32 2.70
N LEU A 262 11.75 -9.64 1.60
CA LEU A 262 12.40 -9.83 0.30
C LEU A 262 13.88 -9.40 0.28
N GLN A 263 14.25 -8.37 1.05
CA GLN A 263 15.66 -7.92 1.15
C GLN A 263 16.59 -9.00 1.70
N HIS A 264 16.09 -9.88 2.59
CA HIS A 264 16.87 -10.99 3.12
C HIS A 264 17.00 -12.17 2.14
N VAL A 265 16.12 -12.27 1.14
CA VAL A 265 16.09 -13.37 0.16
C VAL A 265 16.94 -13.05 -1.08
N ASP A 266 16.97 -11.79 -1.52
CA ASP A 266 17.88 -11.31 -2.59
C ASP A 266 18.53 -9.98 -2.19
N PRO A 267 19.67 -10.03 -1.47
CA PRO A 267 20.40 -8.84 -1.02
C PRO A 267 20.91 -7.98 -2.19
N THR A 268 21.22 -8.62 -3.32
CA THR A 268 21.87 -8.00 -4.48
C THR A 268 20.96 -7.03 -5.22
N ALA A 269 19.67 -7.36 -5.34
CA ALA A 269 18.69 -6.49 -6.00
C ALA A 269 18.41 -5.19 -5.21
N TYR A 270 18.64 -5.17 -3.89
CA TYR A 270 18.28 -4.07 -2.99
C TYR A 270 19.44 -3.36 -2.29
N ALA A 271 20.65 -3.94 -2.20
CA ALA A 271 21.85 -3.25 -1.70
C ALA A 271 22.10 -1.93 -2.46
N LEU A 272 21.70 -1.88 -3.73
CA LEU A 272 21.66 -0.68 -4.55
C LEU A 272 20.73 0.41 -3.97
N GLN A 273 19.51 0.08 -3.51
CA GLN A 273 18.52 1.07 -3.03
C GLN A 273 18.91 1.81 -1.75
N ASN A 274 19.50 1.14 -0.76
CA ASN A 274 19.91 1.81 0.49
C ASN A 274 21.09 2.77 0.23
N ASN A 275 22.04 2.37 -0.61
CA ASN A 275 23.16 3.22 -1.02
C ASN A 275 22.67 4.48 -1.78
N TYR A 276 21.66 4.31 -2.65
CA TYR A 276 21.01 5.44 -3.32
C TYR A 276 20.31 6.41 -2.36
N ARG A 277 19.70 5.92 -1.27
CA ARG A 277 18.99 6.79 -0.32
C ARG A 277 19.93 7.77 0.36
N ASP A 278 21.06 7.28 0.85
CA ASP A 278 22.07 8.11 1.51
C ASP A 278 22.78 9.04 0.52
N PHE A 279 23.08 8.53 -0.68
CA PHE A 279 23.60 9.34 -1.79
C PHE A 279 22.67 10.51 -2.13
N TYR A 280 21.36 10.27 -2.32
CA TYR A 280 20.42 11.34 -2.66
C TYR A 280 20.21 12.31 -1.49
N ARG A 281 20.19 11.84 -0.24
CA ARG A 281 20.14 12.74 0.92
C ARG A 281 21.31 13.73 0.90
N LYS A 282 22.53 13.24 0.67
CA LYS A 282 23.74 14.09 0.55
C LYS A 282 23.63 15.02 -0.66
N LEU A 283 23.27 14.52 -1.84
CA LEU A 283 23.14 15.31 -3.08
C LEU A 283 22.23 16.55 -2.91
N TRP A 284 21.10 16.39 -2.23
CA TRP A 284 20.16 17.49 -2.04
C TRP A 284 20.62 18.52 -1.00
N GLN A 285 21.51 18.14 -0.08
CA GLN A 285 22.09 19.01 0.95
C GLN A 285 23.26 19.89 0.46
N ILE A 286 23.93 19.53 -0.63
CA ILE A 286 25.06 20.31 -1.18
C ILE A 286 24.58 21.66 -1.70
N ASP A 287 25.31 22.75 -1.46
CA ASP A 287 24.96 24.07 -2.01
C ASP A 287 25.48 24.26 -3.44
N ILE A 288 24.76 23.66 -4.40
CA ILE A 288 25.00 23.81 -5.84
C ILE A 288 23.70 24.20 -6.55
N PRO A 289 23.77 24.89 -7.71
CA PRO A 289 22.59 25.24 -8.49
C PRO A 289 21.68 24.03 -8.74
N THR A 290 20.38 24.19 -8.49
CA THR A 290 19.38 23.11 -8.57
C THR A 290 19.38 22.37 -9.92
N LYS A 291 19.72 23.06 -11.02
CA LYS A 291 19.85 22.46 -12.35
C LYS A 291 20.90 21.33 -12.39
N ILE A 292 21.99 21.47 -11.63
CA ILE A 292 23.07 20.48 -11.54
C ILE A 292 22.62 19.29 -10.67
N LYS A 293 21.96 19.56 -9.53
CA LYS A 293 21.36 18.49 -8.70
C LYS A 293 20.40 17.61 -9.50
N ILE A 294 19.50 18.24 -10.26
CA ILE A 294 18.53 17.53 -11.13
C ILE A 294 19.27 16.74 -12.22
N PHE A 295 20.33 17.29 -12.80
CA PHE A 295 21.12 16.59 -13.80
C PHE A 295 21.82 15.34 -13.23
N ILE A 296 22.47 15.45 -12.07
CA ILE A 296 23.11 14.32 -11.38
C ILE A 296 22.07 13.24 -11.03
N TRP A 297 20.90 13.65 -10.53
CA TRP A 297 19.79 12.73 -10.27
C TRP A 297 19.34 12.01 -11.54
N LYS A 298 19.11 12.73 -12.65
CA LYS A 298 18.73 12.11 -13.94
C LYS A 298 19.80 11.16 -14.46
N SER A 299 21.07 11.51 -14.30
CA SER A 299 22.20 10.66 -14.70
C SER A 299 22.27 9.39 -13.86
N SER A 300 22.03 9.49 -12.55
CA SER A 300 22.11 8.33 -11.62
C SER A 300 21.05 7.26 -11.92
N TRP A 301 19.92 7.65 -12.51
CA TRP A 301 18.83 6.75 -12.91
C TRP A 301 18.86 6.33 -14.39
N ASN A 302 19.88 6.72 -15.15
CA ASN A 302 19.91 6.53 -16.60
C ASN A 302 18.69 7.13 -17.33
N TYR A 303 18.24 8.32 -16.90
CA TYR A 303 17.10 9.05 -17.49
C TYR A 303 17.50 10.13 -18.48
N LEU A 304 18.79 10.23 -18.81
CA LEU A 304 19.26 11.11 -19.87
C LEU A 304 18.81 10.57 -21.23
N ALA A 305 18.47 11.49 -22.14
CA ALA A 305 18.00 11.16 -23.49
C ALA A 305 19.18 10.77 -24.41
N THR A 306 19.91 9.72 -24.04
CA THR A 306 20.96 9.15 -24.90
C THR A 306 20.34 8.32 -26.01
N LYS A 307 21.03 8.12 -27.14
CA LYS A 307 20.57 7.29 -28.26
C LYS A 307 20.29 5.86 -27.86
N ALA A 308 21.04 5.28 -26.92
CA ALA A 308 20.71 3.97 -26.35
C ALA A 308 19.32 3.97 -25.67
N ASN A 309 19.04 4.96 -24.82
CA ASN A 309 17.75 5.06 -24.12
C ASN A 309 16.59 5.41 -25.07
N MET A 310 16.84 6.26 -26.08
CA MET A 310 15.84 6.59 -27.10
C MET A 310 15.53 5.40 -28.01
N TRP A 311 16.53 4.59 -28.36
CA TRP A 311 16.36 3.38 -29.16
C TRP A 311 15.54 2.32 -28.42
N ILE A 312 15.83 2.07 -27.14
CA ILE A 312 15.03 1.16 -26.28
C ILE A 312 13.56 1.59 -26.22
N ARG A 313 13.30 2.90 -26.17
CA ARG A 313 11.95 3.47 -26.17
C ARG A 313 11.32 3.60 -27.57
N ARG A 314 11.99 3.11 -28.62
CA ARG A 314 11.58 3.20 -30.03
C ARG A 314 11.37 4.62 -30.55
N LEU A 315 12.13 5.58 -30.01
CA LEU A 315 12.12 6.99 -30.40
C LEU A 315 13.29 7.35 -31.33
N ALA A 316 14.27 6.47 -31.51
CA ALA A 316 15.41 6.64 -32.41
C ALA A 316 15.64 5.40 -33.27
N ALA A 317 16.14 5.60 -34.50
CA ALA A 317 16.40 4.53 -35.46
C ALA A 317 17.63 3.67 -35.10
N ASN A 318 18.60 4.24 -34.38
CA ASN A 318 19.81 3.55 -33.94
C ASN A 318 20.25 4.02 -32.54
N SER A 319 21.14 3.25 -31.92
CA SER A 319 21.73 3.53 -30.62
C SER A 319 23.12 4.18 -30.70
N LEU A 320 23.69 4.35 -31.90
CA LEU A 320 25.06 4.84 -32.11
C LEU A 320 25.27 6.26 -31.58
N CYS A 321 26.44 6.51 -31.01
CA CYS A 321 26.85 7.82 -30.52
C CYS A 321 26.95 8.82 -31.67
N PRO A 322 26.26 9.97 -31.60
CA PRO A 322 26.30 10.99 -32.65
C PRO A 322 27.64 11.72 -32.72
N ARG A 323 28.51 11.57 -31.71
CA ARG A 323 29.83 12.23 -31.66
C ARG A 323 30.92 11.42 -32.34
N CYS A 324 31.08 10.15 -31.95
CA CYS A 324 32.15 9.29 -32.47
C CYS A 324 31.66 8.33 -33.56
N GLY A 325 30.38 7.97 -33.58
CA GLY A 325 29.82 6.99 -34.52
C GLY A 325 30.28 5.53 -34.34
N LEU A 326 31.14 5.23 -33.36
CA LEU A 326 31.79 3.93 -33.19
C LEU A 326 31.01 2.96 -32.28
N GLU A 327 30.53 3.46 -31.14
CA GLU A 327 29.81 2.65 -30.14
C GLU A 327 28.42 3.21 -29.86
N GLU A 328 27.62 2.47 -29.10
CA GLU A 328 26.33 2.95 -28.61
C GLU A 328 26.49 4.12 -27.62
N GLU A 329 25.56 5.09 -27.69
CA GLU A 329 25.51 6.22 -26.76
C GLU A 329 24.94 5.77 -25.40
N SER A 330 25.70 5.01 -24.65
CA SER A 330 25.45 4.82 -23.23
C SER A 330 25.93 6.05 -22.43
N MET A 331 25.49 6.22 -21.18
CA MET A 331 26.01 7.32 -20.35
C MET A 331 27.52 7.20 -20.10
N ASN A 332 28.02 5.97 -19.93
CA ASN A 332 29.45 5.74 -19.73
C ASN A 332 30.23 6.12 -21.01
N HIS A 333 29.71 5.75 -22.17
CA HIS A 333 30.28 6.17 -23.44
C HIS A 333 30.23 7.70 -23.60
N LEU A 334 29.05 8.32 -23.41
CA LEU A 334 28.85 9.76 -23.56
C LEU A 334 29.77 10.60 -22.66
N PHE A 335 29.96 10.22 -21.39
CA PHE A 335 30.72 11.03 -20.44
C PHE A 335 32.18 10.59 -20.25
N ARG A 336 32.55 9.34 -20.54
CA ARG A 336 33.89 8.82 -20.22
C ARG A 336 34.62 8.23 -21.42
N MET A 337 34.01 7.31 -22.15
CA MET A 337 34.72 6.51 -23.16
C MET A 337 34.68 7.08 -24.58
N CYS A 338 33.81 8.06 -24.85
CA CYS A 338 33.75 8.68 -26.16
C CYS A 338 35.05 9.45 -26.41
N PRO A 339 35.75 9.23 -27.54
CA PRO A 339 37.01 9.91 -27.84
C PRO A 339 36.93 11.44 -27.73
N VAL A 340 35.79 12.02 -28.12
CA VAL A 340 35.52 13.45 -27.99
C VAL A 340 35.42 13.88 -26.52
N SER A 341 34.81 13.06 -25.67
CA SER A 341 34.71 13.34 -24.23
C SER A 341 36.06 13.15 -23.54
N GLU A 342 36.85 12.14 -23.90
CA GLU A 342 38.23 11.97 -23.41
C GLU A 342 39.11 13.17 -23.73
N GLU A 343 39.02 13.70 -24.95
CA GLU A 343 39.75 14.90 -25.37
C GLU A 343 39.34 16.13 -24.55
N ILE A 344 38.03 16.31 -24.31
CA ILE A 344 37.53 17.38 -23.44
C ILE A 344 38.08 17.23 -22.02
N TRP A 345 38.08 16.02 -21.45
CA TRP A 345 38.63 15.79 -20.11
C TRP A 345 40.12 16.08 -20.04
N ARG A 346 40.91 15.69 -21.06
CA ARG A 346 42.33 16.03 -21.13
C ARG A 346 42.55 17.54 -21.14
N ASN A 347 41.76 18.29 -21.93
CA ASN A 347 41.84 19.76 -21.97
C ASN A 347 41.35 20.44 -20.68
N LEU A 348 40.44 19.81 -19.93
CA LEU A 348 39.95 20.33 -18.64
C LEU A 348 40.88 19.98 -17.48
N LEU A 349 41.70 18.93 -17.57
CA LEU A 349 42.69 18.58 -16.56
C LEU A 349 43.90 19.54 -16.54
N ASP A 350 44.08 20.34 -17.60
CA ASP A 350 45.00 21.49 -17.63
C ASP A 350 44.44 22.74 -16.94
N LEU A 351 43.19 22.71 -16.46
CA LEU A 351 42.71 23.69 -15.47
C LEU A 351 43.19 23.24 -14.10
N ASP A 352 43.92 24.09 -13.40
CA ASP A 352 44.48 23.81 -12.07
C ASP A 352 43.34 23.59 -11.04
N ILE A 353 42.95 22.32 -10.81
CA ILE A 353 41.91 21.92 -9.83
C ILE A 353 42.47 21.90 -8.39
N SER A 354 43.64 22.51 -8.13
CA SER A 354 44.22 22.62 -6.77
C SER A 354 43.32 23.31 -5.74
N PHE A 355 42.19 23.92 -6.15
CA PHE A 355 41.18 24.50 -5.27
C PHE A 355 40.14 23.52 -4.68
N PHE A 356 40.07 22.25 -5.12
CA PHE A 356 39.00 21.32 -4.70
C PHE A 356 39.47 20.04 -4.00
N THR A 357 40.75 19.89 -3.68
CA THR A 357 41.25 18.73 -2.94
C THR A 357 41.77 19.13 -1.57
N GLN A 358 40.87 19.24 -0.60
CA GLN A 358 41.14 18.89 0.79
C GLN A 358 39.80 18.70 1.51
N GLU A 359 39.18 17.54 1.29
CA GLU A 359 38.60 16.74 2.37
C GLU A 359 38.36 15.32 1.84
N GLU A 360 39.16 14.42 2.37
CA GLU A 360 39.25 13.01 2.04
C GLU A 360 37.95 12.29 2.42
N PHE A 361 37.37 11.54 1.49
CA PHE A 361 36.50 10.42 1.86
C PHE A 361 37.39 9.21 2.15
N GLY A 362 37.82 9.10 3.41
CA GLY A 362 38.37 7.88 3.99
C GLY A 362 37.27 7.05 4.67
N ASP A 363 37.28 5.76 4.35
CA ASP A 363 36.57 4.58 4.89
C ASP A 363 35.02 4.56 4.99
#